data_AF-A0A925FBD4-F1
#
_entry.id   AF-A0A925FBD4-F1
#
_cell.length_a   1.000
_cell.length_b   1.000
_cell.length_c   1.000
_cell.angle_alpha   90.00
_cell.angle_beta   90.00
_cell.angle_gamma   90.00
#
_symmetry.space_group_name_H-M   'P 1'
#
loop_
_entity.id
_entity.type
_entity.pdbx_description
1 polymer ?
#
loop_
_entity_poly.entity_id
_entity_poly.type
_entity_poly.pdbx_seq_one_letter_code
_entity_poly.pdbx_strand_id
1 'polypeptide(L)'
;MRFLLFFSLLGLFTGPARSQRPNPRIAEVENSLMPYVPVQGLPGYNLLDRMKYHRVPGLSIAVIRDYKIDWAKAYGLADTTKRIPVTTETMFSAGSISKLVAAVAALKLAEEGKLDLDKPINESLKSWKLAENDFTRTTPVTLRMLLSHRGGTSQSAYFGFTPDRNPLPSVVDILSGKPGTESRPVVVNSEPNGEFRYSGGGYLVAQQAMVDVTGQDFVAFTDQAIFQPLGMTSTTFAQPLPERFARQASWAYSSNAWFKGMPYVYPQQAPAGLYATPSDLARLLIDLQNSYRGKKGLLSAATVRAMVTPQARVSDGFYREGIGLGTFLLQQTKNAEDRGVYFGHNGVNAGFLADAWGSVTGGNGVVIMLNDDGGASELSKEIRRAVAKVYGWTDFLPKPLVTRALPDSLLDAYVGRYQRGADEVLTFRREGQWLIENVNGGADILCVPVGRDTIAFTDYTAQSFFSRGKAGKVDSLRIEWQSKPMPRLPEGEYLPNELLRMGRLAEAVEGYRRLNLNESQLTYMAYEFINRRPANLPAAEGILGLARQQFPVSSMVYARYGELYVKRGRKEEAIEAYQTALKYNPSDEEIKGKLAGLVGR
;
A
#
# COMPACT_ATOMS: atom_id res chain seq x y z
N MET A 1 -26.96 -66.21 41.43
CA MET A 1 -26.45 -66.23 40.05
C MET A 1 -27.37 -65.37 39.19
N ARG A 2 -26.80 -64.48 38.36
CA ARG A 2 -27.41 -63.53 37.39
C ARG A 2 -27.47 -62.05 37.79
N PHE A 3 -26.57 -61.32 37.13
CA PHE A 3 -26.55 -59.89 36.83
C PHE A 3 -27.85 -59.39 36.19
N LEU A 4 -28.22 -58.14 36.50
CA LEU A 4 -29.05 -57.29 35.64
C LEU A 4 -28.48 -55.86 35.68
N LEU A 5 -27.86 -55.47 34.55
CA LEU A 5 -27.37 -54.13 34.25
C LEU A 5 -28.56 -53.19 34.00
N PHE A 6 -28.61 -52.05 34.69
CA PHE A 6 -29.47 -50.92 34.34
C PHE A 6 -28.66 -49.91 33.52
N PHE A 7 -29.00 -49.73 32.24
CA PHE A 7 -28.52 -48.62 31.42
C PHE A 7 -29.39 -47.39 31.69
N SER A 8 -28.81 -46.35 32.27
CA SER A 8 -29.41 -45.02 32.39
C SER A 8 -29.12 -44.19 31.14
N LEU A 9 -30.15 -43.95 30.32
CA LEU A 9 -30.11 -42.98 29.22
C LEU A 9 -30.15 -41.55 29.80
N LEU A 10 -29.05 -40.81 29.70
CA LEU A 10 -29.06 -39.34 29.88
C LEU A 10 -29.51 -38.71 28.56
N GLY A 11 -30.72 -38.14 28.55
CA GLY A 11 -31.19 -37.29 27.46
C GLY A 11 -30.47 -35.94 27.46
N LEU A 12 -29.65 -35.70 26.44
CA LEU A 12 -29.11 -34.39 26.11
C LEU A 12 -30.23 -33.52 25.52
N PHE A 13 -30.75 -32.57 26.30
CA PHE A 13 -31.56 -31.48 25.78
C PHE A 13 -30.66 -30.50 25.03
N THR A 14 -30.61 -30.61 23.71
CA THR A 14 -30.09 -29.57 22.83
C THR A 14 -31.15 -28.48 22.70
N GLY A 15 -30.97 -27.37 23.41
CA GLY A 15 -31.76 -26.15 23.17
C GLY A 15 -31.55 -25.65 21.73
N PRO A 16 -32.57 -25.07 21.07
CA PRO A 16 -32.43 -24.58 19.71
C PRO A 16 -31.38 -23.47 19.67
N ALA A 17 -30.41 -23.61 18.76
CA ALA A 17 -29.42 -22.58 18.45
C ALA A 17 -30.16 -21.27 18.15
N ARG A 18 -29.96 -20.27 19.00
CA ARG A 18 -30.53 -18.93 18.83
C ARG A 18 -29.90 -18.34 17.57
N SER A 19 -30.63 -18.37 16.45
CA SER A 19 -30.20 -17.71 15.21
C SER A 19 -29.93 -16.25 15.53
N GLN A 20 -28.66 -15.85 15.54
CA GLN A 20 -28.31 -14.43 15.68
C GLN A 20 -29.00 -13.69 14.54
N ARG A 21 -29.85 -12.71 14.88
CA ARG A 21 -30.42 -11.83 13.87
C ARG A 21 -29.26 -11.22 13.08
N PRO A 22 -29.31 -11.18 11.74
CA PRO A 22 -28.25 -10.57 10.94
C PRO A 22 -27.99 -9.15 11.45
N ASN A 23 -26.73 -8.80 11.75
CA ASN A 23 -26.40 -7.43 12.16
C ASN A 23 -26.71 -6.50 10.97
N PRO A 24 -27.71 -5.62 11.05
CA PRO A 24 -28.17 -4.82 9.92
C PRO A 24 -27.07 -3.89 9.38
N ARG A 25 -26.10 -3.53 10.23
CA ARG A 25 -24.96 -2.69 9.84
C ARG A 25 -24.01 -3.39 8.85
N ILE A 26 -23.95 -4.73 8.85
CA ILE A 26 -23.14 -5.46 7.87
C ILE A 26 -23.66 -5.16 6.47
N ALA A 27 -24.97 -5.35 6.26
CA ALA A 27 -25.60 -5.06 4.97
C ALA A 27 -25.51 -3.57 4.61
N GLU A 28 -25.60 -2.67 5.59
CA GLU A 28 -25.44 -1.23 5.36
C GLU A 28 -24.03 -0.88 4.88
N VAL A 29 -22.98 -1.42 5.53
CA VAL A 29 -21.58 -1.25 5.11
C VAL A 29 -21.36 -1.85 3.73
N GLU A 30 -21.85 -3.07 3.48
CA GLU A 30 -21.73 -3.76 2.19
C GLU A 30 -22.34 -2.99 1.01
N ASN A 31 -23.29 -2.09 1.26
CA ASN A 31 -23.97 -1.31 0.22
C ASN A 31 -23.72 0.20 0.33
N SER A 32 -22.74 0.60 1.14
CA SER A 32 -22.38 2.01 1.38
C SER A 32 -20.92 2.33 1.06
N LEU A 33 -20.23 1.50 0.27
CA LEU A 33 -18.90 1.86 -0.24
C LEU A 33 -19.03 3.16 -1.06
N MET A 34 -18.01 4.01 -1.01
CA MET A 34 -18.10 5.35 -1.58
C MET A 34 -16.72 5.86 -2.00
N PRO A 35 -16.64 6.79 -2.97
CA PRO A 35 -15.39 7.42 -3.36
C PRO A 35 -14.87 8.34 -2.24
N TYR A 36 -13.71 8.98 -2.44
CA TYR A 36 -13.06 9.78 -1.40
C TYR A 36 -13.94 10.92 -0.89
N VAL A 37 -14.56 11.65 -1.81
CA VAL A 37 -15.53 12.71 -1.54
C VAL A 37 -16.93 12.19 -1.88
N PRO A 38 -17.81 11.95 -0.89
CA PRO A 38 -19.17 11.52 -1.14
C PRO A 38 -19.94 12.54 -1.97
N VAL A 39 -20.95 12.08 -2.70
CA VAL A 39 -21.89 12.95 -3.43
C VAL A 39 -23.28 12.81 -2.81
N GLN A 40 -23.94 13.93 -2.53
CA GLN A 40 -25.28 13.91 -1.95
C GLN A 40 -26.27 13.24 -2.91
N GLY A 41 -27.01 12.24 -2.41
CA GLY A 41 -28.00 11.50 -3.18
C GLY A 41 -27.43 10.41 -4.10
N LEU A 42 -26.10 10.29 -4.24
CA LEU A 42 -25.50 9.18 -4.96
C LEU A 42 -25.59 7.89 -4.10
N PRO A 43 -26.11 6.77 -4.65
CA PRO A 43 -26.14 5.52 -3.91
C PRO A 43 -24.72 5.02 -3.63
N GLY A 44 -24.57 4.30 -2.52
CA GLY A 44 -23.31 3.61 -2.23
C GLY A 44 -23.06 2.46 -3.20
N TYR A 45 -21.79 2.11 -3.37
CA TYR A 45 -21.37 0.95 -4.11
C TYR A 45 -21.58 -0.33 -3.29
N ASN A 46 -21.85 -1.44 -3.98
CA ASN A 46 -21.89 -2.76 -3.37
C ASN A 46 -20.49 -3.37 -3.25
N LEU A 47 -20.17 -3.97 -2.11
CA LEU A 47 -18.88 -4.58 -1.81
C LEU A 47 -18.46 -5.64 -2.83
N LEU A 48 -19.36 -6.55 -3.23
CA LEU A 48 -19.03 -7.63 -4.16
C LEU A 48 -18.74 -7.10 -5.57
N ASP A 49 -19.48 -6.07 -6.00
CA ASP A 49 -19.21 -5.39 -7.26
C ASP A 49 -17.87 -4.67 -7.23
N ARG A 50 -17.51 -4.04 -6.11
CA ARG A 50 -16.20 -3.40 -5.93
C ARG A 50 -15.06 -4.42 -5.83
N MET A 51 -15.25 -5.56 -5.18
CA MET A 51 -14.30 -6.67 -5.22
C MET A 51 -14.02 -7.12 -6.66
N LYS A 52 -15.08 -7.29 -7.47
CA LYS A 52 -14.95 -7.64 -8.89
C LYS A 52 -14.24 -6.55 -9.69
N TYR A 53 -14.61 -5.29 -9.47
CA TYR A 53 -14.00 -4.13 -10.14
C TYR A 53 -12.50 -4.04 -9.86
N HIS A 54 -12.10 -4.17 -8.60
CA HIS A 54 -10.70 -4.14 -8.16
C HIS A 54 -9.97 -5.48 -8.34
N ARG A 55 -10.66 -6.52 -8.83
CA ARG A 55 -10.14 -7.88 -9.03
C ARG A 55 -9.56 -8.50 -7.76
N VAL A 56 -10.15 -8.21 -6.60
CA VAL A 56 -9.72 -8.75 -5.31
C VAL A 56 -10.34 -10.13 -5.10
N PRO A 57 -9.54 -11.22 -5.01
CA PRO A 57 -10.08 -12.57 -4.89
C PRO A 57 -10.76 -12.85 -3.55
N GLY A 58 -10.21 -12.33 -2.46
CA GLY A 58 -10.72 -12.55 -1.11
C GLY A 58 -10.30 -11.47 -0.12
N LEU A 59 -11.16 -11.23 0.87
CA LEU A 59 -10.88 -10.30 1.96
C LEU A 59 -11.62 -10.69 3.24
N SER A 60 -11.12 -10.18 4.37
CA SER A 60 -11.75 -10.31 5.68
C SER A 60 -11.73 -8.97 6.40
N ILE A 61 -12.83 -8.65 7.10
CA ILE A 61 -13.07 -7.38 7.79
C ILE A 61 -13.44 -7.66 9.24
N ALA A 62 -12.88 -6.90 10.19
CA ALA A 62 -13.36 -6.80 11.55
C ALA A 62 -13.65 -5.34 11.90
N VAL A 63 -14.87 -5.04 12.36
CA VAL A 63 -15.28 -3.69 12.76
C VAL A 63 -15.32 -3.58 14.28
N ILE A 64 -14.73 -2.51 14.80
CA ILE A 64 -14.70 -2.16 16.21
C ILE A 64 -15.73 -1.07 16.46
N ARG A 65 -16.56 -1.27 17.48
CA ARG A 65 -17.50 -0.28 18.00
C ARG A 65 -17.53 -0.38 19.50
N ASP A 66 -17.59 0.77 20.17
CA ASP A 66 -17.67 0.84 21.63
C ASP A 66 -16.59 -0.03 22.30
N TYR A 67 -15.40 -0.04 21.70
CA TYR A 67 -14.20 -0.73 22.16
C TYR A 67 -14.36 -2.26 22.25
N LYS A 68 -15.15 -2.82 21.34
CA LYS A 68 -15.37 -4.25 21.16
C LYS A 68 -15.48 -4.54 19.66
N ILE A 69 -15.19 -5.77 19.26
CA ILE A 69 -15.49 -6.23 17.89
C ILE A 69 -17.02 -6.32 17.78
N ASP A 70 -17.62 -5.50 16.91
CA ASP A 70 -19.07 -5.51 16.64
C ASP A 70 -19.42 -6.68 15.72
N TRP A 71 -18.59 -6.92 14.70
CA TRP A 71 -18.67 -8.07 13.82
C TRP A 71 -17.33 -8.30 13.10
N ALA A 72 -17.16 -9.53 12.62
CA ALA A 72 -16.15 -9.90 11.63
C ALA A 72 -16.82 -10.69 10.51
N LYS A 73 -16.42 -10.45 9.26
CA LYS A 73 -16.97 -11.14 8.09
C LYS A 73 -15.93 -11.25 6.98
N ALA A 74 -15.99 -12.35 6.25
CA ALA A 74 -15.08 -12.69 5.16
C ALA A 74 -15.82 -12.91 3.84
N TYR A 75 -15.11 -12.70 2.74
CA TYR A 75 -15.65 -12.73 1.38
C TYR A 75 -14.62 -13.33 0.42
N GLY A 76 -15.11 -14.02 -0.60
CA GLY A 76 -14.28 -14.53 -1.70
C GLY A 76 -13.44 -15.75 -1.32
N LEU A 77 -12.30 -15.91 -1.99
CA LEU A 77 -11.46 -17.11 -1.93
C LEU A 77 -10.08 -16.80 -1.35
N ALA A 78 -9.66 -17.62 -0.40
CA ALA A 78 -8.30 -17.66 0.13
C ALA A 78 -7.34 -18.39 -0.83
N ASP A 79 -7.86 -19.36 -1.59
CA ASP A 79 -7.14 -20.04 -2.68
C ASP A 79 -8.08 -20.21 -3.87
N THR A 80 -7.84 -19.48 -4.96
CA THR A 80 -8.62 -19.52 -6.21
C THR A 80 -8.48 -20.82 -6.98
N THR A 81 -7.35 -21.53 -6.83
CA THR A 81 -7.07 -22.79 -7.52
C THR A 81 -7.81 -23.93 -6.84
N LYS A 82 -7.70 -24.02 -5.52
CA LYS A 82 -8.40 -25.03 -4.70
C LYS A 82 -9.83 -24.63 -4.34
N ARG A 83 -10.24 -23.40 -4.68
CA ARG A 83 -11.53 -22.79 -4.33
C ARG A 83 -11.80 -22.81 -2.82
N ILE A 84 -10.78 -22.56 -2.02
CA ILE A 84 -10.91 -22.46 -0.55
C ILE A 84 -11.50 -21.09 -0.23
N PRO A 85 -12.64 -21.00 0.49
CA PRO A 85 -13.22 -19.71 0.86
C PRO A 85 -12.38 -19.00 1.91
N VAL A 86 -12.41 -17.67 1.90
CA VAL A 86 -11.92 -16.89 3.05
C VAL A 86 -12.91 -17.07 4.21
N THR A 87 -12.39 -17.26 5.42
CA THR A 87 -13.15 -17.24 6.68
C THR A 87 -12.62 -16.16 7.62
N THR A 88 -13.31 -15.92 8.73
CA THR A 88 -12.85 -14.98 9.77
C THR A 88 -11.56 -15.42 10.47
N GLU A 89 -11.18 -16.68 10.30
CA GLU A 89 -9.97 -17.32 10.83
C GLU A 89 -8.84 -17.37 9.79
N THR A 90 -9.09 -16.95 8.54
CA THR A 90 -8.07 -16.91 7.50
C THR A 90 -7.02 -15.85 7.83
N MET A 91 -5.76 -16.27 7.90
CA MET A 91 -4.63 -15.38 8.13
C MET A 91 -4.15 -14.74 6.82
N PHE A 92 -3.77 -13.48 6.90
CA PHE A 92 -3.21 -12.72 5.78
C PHE A 92 -1.86 -12.15 6.20
N SER A 93 -0.98 -11.90 5.22
CA SER A 93 0.21 -11.10 5.50
C SER A 93 -0.20 -9.65 5.78
N ALA A 94 0.19 -9.11 6.92
CA ALA A 94 -0.21 -7.77 7.34
C ALA A 94 0.76 -6.67 6.85
N GLY A 95 1.83 -7.05 6.13
CA GLY A 95 2.85 -6.13 5.65
C GLY A 95 3.35 -5.19 6.75
N SER A 96 3.37 -3.90 6.47
CA SER A 96 3.89 -2.90 7.40
C SER A 96 3.06 -2.66 8.67
N ILE A 97 1.87 -3.26 8.84
CA ILE A 97 1.22 -3.31 10.17
C ILE A 97 2.12 -4.02 11.20
N SER A 98 3.05 -4.87 10.74
CA SER A 98 4.15 -5.41 11.54
C SER A 98 4.85 -4.35 12.40
N LYS A 99 5.04 -3.13 11.87
CA LYS A 99 5.70 -2.02 12.57
C LYS A 99 4.90 -1.52 13.75
N LEU A 100 3.58 -1.43 13.61
CA LEU A 100 2.68 -1.07 14.71
C LEU A 100 2.81 -2.06 15.87
N VAL A 101 2.78 -3.36 15.56
CA VAL A 101 2.92 -4.43 16.57
C VAL A 101 4.32 -4.43 17.20
N ALA A 102 5.37 -4.27 16.39
CA ALA A 102 6.74 -4.19 16.87
C ALA A 102 7.00 -2.96 17.75
N ALA A 103 6.37 -1.83 17.44
CA ALA A 103 6.45 -0.62 18.27
C ALA A 103 5.79 -0.84 19.63
N VAL A 104 4.65 -1.53 19.70
CA VAL A 104 4.04 -1.92 20.98
C VAL A 104 4.99 -2.80 21.79
N ALA A 105 5.67 -3.75 21.15
CA ALA A 105 6.67 -4.61 21.81
C ALA A 105 7.86 -3.80 22.35
N ALA A 106 8.38 -2.86 21.56
CA ALA A 106 9.49 -2.00 21.94
C ALA A 106 9.12 -1.05 23.09
N LEU A 107 7.92 -0.46 23.03
CA LEU A 107 7.40 0.40 24.10
C LEU A 107 7.17 -0.37 25.40
N LYS A 108 6.74 -1.63 25.32
CA LYS A 108 6.63 -2.50 26.50
C LYS A 108 7.99 -2.72 27.17
N LEU A 109 9.03 -2.99 26.38
CA LEU A 109 10.40 -3.10 26.90
C LEU A 109 10.92 -1.78 27.46
N ALA A 110 10.48 -0.64 26.94
CA ALA A 110 10.79 0.68 27.50
C ALA A 110 10.14 0.90 28.87
N GLU A 111 8.86 0.51 29.06
CA GLU A 111 8.20 0.55 30.38
C GLU A 111 8.88 -0.38 31.40
N GLU A 112 9.42 -1.51 30.93
CA GLU A 112 10.19 -2.45 31.75
C GLU A 112 11.64 -1.99 32.00
N GLY A 113 12.06 -0.84 31.47
CA GLY A 113 13.41 -0.29 31.62
C GLY A 113 14.52 -1.07 30.88
N LYS A 114 14.15 -1.98 29.98
CA LYS A 114 15.10 -2.78 29.17
C LYS A 114 15.55 -2.07 27.90
N LEU A 115 14.73 -1.16 27.38
CA LEU A 115 15.07 -0.23 26.32
C LEU A 115 14.87 1.19 26.82
N ASP A 116 15.59 2.13 26.22
CA ASP A 116 15.40 3.55 26.47
C ASP A 116 15.05 4.23 25.14
N LEU A 117 14.01 5.06 25.15
CA LEU A 117 13.54 5.72 23.94
C LEU A 117 14.51 6.77 23.43
N ASP A 118 15.30 7.36 24.33
CA ASP A 118 16.05 8.60 24.08
C ASP A 118 17.56 8.43 24.22
N LYS A 119 18.04 7.23 24.57
CA LYS A 119 19.47 6.89 24.51
C LYS A 119 19.90 6.42 23.11
N PRO A 120 21.21 6.54 22.79
CA PRO A 120 21.77 5.97 21.58
C PRO A 120 21.42 4.49 21.43
N ILE A 121 20.84 4.11 20.28
CA ILE A 121 20.38 2.74 20.02
C ILE A 121 21.51 1.72 20.11
N ASN A 122 22.74 2.14 19.80
CA ASN A 122 23.94 1.33 19.92
C ASN A 122 24.23 0.89 21.37
N GLU A 123 23.64 1.48 22.41
CA GLU A 123 23.72 0.95 23.77
C GLU A 123 22.91 -0.35 23.97
N SER A 124 21.83 -0.52 23.21
CA SER A 124 20.95 -1.71 23.28
C SER A 124 21.39 -2.84 22.34
N LEU A 125 22.07 -2.50 21.24
CA LEU A 125 22.55 -3.46 20.24
C LEU A 125 23.83 -4.17 20.73
N LYS A 126 23.93 -5.49 20.55
CA LYS A 126 25.08 -6.32 20.97
C LYS A 126 25.62 -7.19 19.84
N SER A 127 24.74 -7.87 19.10
CA SER A 127 25.14 -8.80 18.04
C SER A 127 25.56 -8.11 16.74
N TRP A 128 25.18 -6.84 16.60
CA TRP A 128 25.51 -5.94 15.49
C TRP A 128 25.52 -4.50 16.02
N LYS A 129 26.13 -3.55 15.31
CA LYS A 129 26.07 -2.11 15.66
C LYS A 129 25.70 -1.30 14.43
N LEU A 130 24.88 -0.27 14.63
CA LEU A 130 24.61 0.72 13.60
C LEU A 130 25.90 1.51 13.36
N ALA A 131 26.38 1.53 12.12
CA ALA A 131 27.65 2.17 11.79
C ALA A 131 27.59 3.68 12.06
N GLU A 132 28.60 4.17 12.77
CA GLU A 132 28.80 5.60 13.05
C GLU A 132 29.35 6.33 11.82
N ASN A 133 28.93 7.58 11.63
CA ASN A 133 29.32 8.51 10.58
C ASN A 133 29.08 9.96 11.05
N ASP A 134 29.30 10.94 10.18
CA ASP A 134 29.23 12.36 10.57
C ASP A 134 27.84 12.77 11.10
N PHE A 135 26.76 12.20 10.54
CA PHE A 135 25.40 12.45 11.02
C PHE A 135 25.17 11.90 12.42
N THR A 136 25.54 10.64 12.65
CA THR A 136 25.33 9.94 13.94
C THR A 136 26.22 10.44 15.07
N ARG A 137 27.40 10.97 14.74
CA ARG A 137 28.27 11.68 15.70
C ARG A 137 27.66 13.00 16.18
N THR A 138 26.89 13.67 15.32
CA THR A 138 26.19 14.92 15.65
C THR A 138 24.92 14.63 16.44
N THR A 139 24.10 13.72 15.91
CA THR A 139 22.82 13.31 16.51
C THR A 139 22.78 11.78 16.61
N PRO A 140 23.07 11.20 17.79
CA PRO A 140 22.97 9.76 17.98
C PRO A 140 21.54 9.27 17.71
N VAL A 141 21.41 8.20 16.91
CA VAL A 141 20.10 7.61 16.60
C VAL A 141 19.51 6.96 17.84
N THR A 142 18.26 7.27 18.17
CA THR A 142 17.55 6.69 19.32
C THR A 142 16.39 5.80 18.89
N LEU A 143 15.88 4.96 19.81
CA LEU A 143 14.72 4.13 19.54
C LEU A 143 13.48 4.97 19.18
N ARG A 144 13.26 6.13 19.83
CA ARG A 144 12.17 7.06 19.48
C ARG A 144 12.25 7.50 18.02
N MET A 145 13.45 7.83 17.54
CA MET A 145 13.66 8.24 16.15
C MET A 145 13.41 7.09 15.18
N LEU A 146 13.79 5.86 15.52
CA LEU A 146 13.52 4.68 14.70
C LEU A 146 12.01 4.39 14.58
N LEU A 147 11.29 4.37 15.72
CA LEU A 147 9.86 4.09 15.76
C LEU A 147 9.01 5.16 15.05
N SER A 148 9.51 6.39 14.99
CA SER A 148 8.86 7.53 14.31
C SER A 148 9.38 7.83 12.91
N HIS A 149 10.22 6.95 12.33
CA HIS A 149 10.81 7.15 11.00
C HIS A 149 11.62 8.46 10.85
N ARG A 150 12.25 8.91 11.95
CA ARG A 150 13.15 10.07 12.01
C ARG A 150 14.62 9.66 12.21
N GLY A 151 14.95 8.37 12.16
CA GLY A 151 16.30 7.89 12.43
C GLY A 151 17.33 8.11 11.32
N GLY A 152 16.94 8.69 10.17
CA GLY A 152 17.85 8.85 9.02
C GLY A 152 18.36 7.55 8.41
N THR A 153 17.75 6.41 8.77
CA THR A 153 18.15 5.06 8.35
C THR A 153 17.68 4.73 6.93
N SER A 154 18.51 4.02 6.17
CA SER A 154 18.20 3.56 4.81
C SER A 154 17.12 2.47 4.80
N GLN A 155 16.81 1.96 3.59
CA GLN A 155 15.80 0.93 3.31
C GLN A 155 14.37 1.32 3.68
N SER A 156 13.59 1.75 2.68
CA SER A 156 12.15 2.04 2.86
C SER A 156 11.33 0.75 3.01
N ALA A 157 11.59 -0.25 2.17
CA ALA A 157 10.89 -1.53 2.14
C ALA A 157 11.83 -2.70 1.82
N TYR A 158 11.34 -3.92 2.04
CA TYR A 158 12.00 -5.18 1.68
C TYR A 158 11.11 -5.97 0.72
N PHE A 159 11.69 -6.59 -0.30
CA PHE A 159 10.93 -7.36 -1.30
C PHE A 159 10.52 -8.76 -0.81
N GLY A 160 11.15 -9.25 0.27
CA GLY A 160 10.96 -10.62 0.77
C GLY A 160 11.69 -11.66 -0.08
N PHE A 161 11.49 -12.94 0.24
CA PHE A 161 12.07 -14.08 -0.46
C PHE A 161 10.98 -15.05 -0.91
N THR A 162 11.29 -15.88 -1.90
CA THR A 162 10.43 -17.00 -2.24
C THR A 162 10.46 -18.06 -1.12
N PRO A 163 9.36 -18.81 -0.88
CA PRO A 163 9.30 -19.78 0.23
C PRO A 163 10.32 -20.91 0.19
N ASP A 164 10.85 -21.23 -0.98
CA ASP A 164 11.87 -22.25 -1.21
C ASP A 164 13.30 -21.77 -0.89
N ARG A 165 13.49 -20.49 -0.55
CA ARG A 165 14.79 -19.96 -0.11
C ARG A 165 15.21 -20.61 1.21
N ASN A 166 16.29 -21.39 1.16
CA ASN A 166 16.89 -22.04 2.32
C ASN A 166 18.43 -22.02 2.22
N PRO A 167 19.18 -21.55 3.24
CA PRO A 167 18.69 -20.86 4.43
C PRO A 167 18.12 -19.47 4.12
N LEU A 168 17.19 -19.01 4.95
CA LEU A 168 16.85 -17.59 5.00
C LEU A 168 18.02 -16.81 5.64
N PRO A 169 18.34 -15.61 5.14
CA PRO A 169 19.37 -14.78 5.77
C PRO A 169 18.93 -14.34 7.16
N SER A 170 19.88 -14.25 8.10
CA SER A 170 19.61 -13.73 9.43
C SER A 170 19.38 -12.22 9.40
N VAL A 171 18.75 -11.70 10.47
CA VAL A 171 18.55 -10.25 10.65
C VAL A 171 19.89 -9.50 10.59
N VAL A 172 20.94 -10.03 11.22
CA VAL A 172 22.29 -9.43 11.19
C VAL A 172 22.89 -9.44 9.78
N ASP A 173 22.69 -10.52 9.01
CA ASP A 173 23.18 -10.57 7.63
C ASP A 173 22.50 -9.51 6.76
N ILE A 174 21.18 -9.33 6.92
CA ILE A 174 20.38 -8.32 6.21
C ILE A 174 20.80 -6.91 6.63
N LEU A 175 20.94 -6.64 7.93
CA LEU A 175 21.43 -5.36 8.45
C LEU A 175 22.81 -5.02 7.89
N SER A 176 23.67 -6.02 7.73
CA SER A 176 25.02 -5.88 7.19
C SER A 176 25.08 -5.88 5.66
N GLY A 177 23.95 -6.13 4.97
CA GLY A 177 23.90 -6.22 3.51
C GLY A 177 24.82 -7.29 2.92
N LYS A 178 24.93 -8.45 3.57
CA LYS A 178 25.76 -9.55 3.06
C LYS A 178 25.23 -10.05 1.70
N PRO A 179 26.10 -10.61 0.84
CA PRO A 179 25.67 -11.23 -0.42
C PRO A 179 24.52 -12.23 -0.21
N GLY A 180 23.52 -12.20 -1.08
CA GLY A 180 22.35 -13.10 -1.01
C GLY A 180 21.25 -12.69 -0.03
N THR A 181 21.31 -11.46 0.51
CA THR A 181 20.23 -10.87 1.34
C THR A 181 19.23 -10.04 0.52
N GLU A 182 19.45 -9.90 -0.79
CA GLU A 182 18.66 -9.05 -1.69
C GLU A 182 18.52 -7.59 -1.17
N SER A 183 19.48 -7.14 -0.38
CA SER A 183 19.46 -5.81 0.25
C SER A 183 20.86 -5.22 0.43
N ARG A 184 20.94 -3.90 0.42
CA ARG A 184 22.13 -3.13 0.83
C ARG A 184 22.19 -3.02 2.36
N PRO A 185 23.37 -2.76 2.96
CA PRO A 185 23.47 -2.55 4.40
C PRO A 185 22.55 -1.41 4.88
N VAL A 186 22.03 -1.57 6.09
CA VAL A 186 21.27 -0.53 6.77
C VAL A 186 22.27 0.49 7.33
N VAL A 187 22.16 1.73 6.87
CA VAL A 187 23.06 2.84 7.22
C VAL A 187 22.26 4.11 7.51
N VAL A 188 22.86 5.05 8.23
CA VAL A 188 22.31 6.41 8.35
C VAL A 188 22.82 7.25 7.18
N ASN A 189 21.93 7.77 6.34
CA ASN A 189 22.32 8.57 5.16
C ASN A 189 21.54 9.89 5.06
N SER A 190 20.98 10.35 6.17
CA SER A 190 20.48 11.71 6.38
C SER A 190 20.52 12.03 7.87
N GLU A 191 20.44 13.31 8.23
CA GLU A 191 20.44 13.77 9.62
C GLU A 191 19.34 13.08 10.45
N PRO A 192 19.70 12.37 11.55
CA PRO A 192 18.75 11.86 12.51
C PRO A 192 17.95 12.98 13.16
N ASN A 193 16.73 12.65 13.59
CA ASN A 193 15.78 13.61 14.11
C ASN A 193 15.38 14.74 13.14
N GLY A 194 15.65 14.58 11.85
CA GLY A 194 15.16 15.47 10.78
C GLY A 194 13.69 15.22 10.42
N GLU A 195 13.36 15.43 9.14
CA GLU A 195 12.02 15.20 8.61
C GLU A 195 11.64 13.71 8.60
N PHE A 196 10.34 13.44 8.45
CA PHE A 196 9.82 12.09 8.28
C PHE A 196 10.43 11.42 7.04
N ARG A 197 11.02 10.23 7.24
CA ARG A 197 11.49 9.41 6.14
C ARG A 197 11.24 7.93 6.43
N TYR A 198 10.18 7.39 5.84
CA TYR A 198 9.76 6.01 6.03
C TYR A 198 10.92 5.02 5.83
N SER A 199 11.17 4.18 6.84
CA SER A 199 12.31 3.27 6.87
C SER A 199 11.93 1.94 7.52
N GLY A 200 11.93 0.88 6.70
CA GLY A 200 11.94 -0.51 7.17
C GLY A 200 13.27 -0.89 7.83
N GLY A 201 14.39 -0.32 7.37
CA GLY A 201 15.70 -0.53 7.97
C GLY A 201 15.76 -0.10 9.43
N GLY A 202 15.17 1.04 9.78
CA GLY A 202 15.09 1.49 11.18
C GLY A 202 14.28 0.55 12.08
N TYR A 203 13.22 -0.06 11.54
CA TYR A 203 12.46 -1.08 12.25
C TYR A 203 13.21 -2.42 12.39
N LEU A 204 14.08 -2.75 11.43
CA LEU A 204 14.95 -3.91 11.54
C LEU A 204 16.03 -3.70 12.62
N VAL A 205 16.55 -2.48 12.75
CA VAL A 205 17.44 -2.11 13.87
C VAL A 205 16.70 -2.22 15.21
N ALA A 206 15.46 -1.71 15.30
CA ALA A 206 14.64 -1.85 16.49
C ALA A 206 14.35 -3.32 16.83
N GLN A 207 14.10 -4.17 15.83
CA GLN A 207 13.98 -5.62 16.02
C GLN A 207 15.24 -6.21 16.66
N GLN A 208 16.42 -5.90 16.12
CA GLN A 208 17.67 -6.42 16.64
C GLN A 208 17.94 -5.95 18.07
N ALA A 209 17.63 -4.69 18.38
CA ALA A 209 17.72 -4.18 19.75
C ALA A 209 16.82 -4.97 20.71
N MET A 210 15.57 -5.27 20.33
CA MET A 210 14.66 -6.10 21.14
C MET A 210 15.21 -7.52 21.35
N VAL A 211 15.76 -8.15 20.31
CA VAL A 211 16.38 -9.48 20.42
C VAL A 211 17.59 -9.44 21.35
N ASP A 212 18.46 -8.43 21.24
CA ASP A 212 19.71 -8.34 22.00
C ASP A 212 19.51 -8.02 23.50
N VAL A 213 18.48 -7.24 23.85
CA VAL A 213 18.17 -6.93 25.26
C VAL A 213 17.35 -8.01 25.95
N THR A 214 16.54 -8.78 25.21
CA THR A 214 15.75 -9.88 25.78
C THR A 214 16.48 -11.22 25.77
N GLY A 215 17.43 -11.42 24.84
CA GLY A 215 18.04 -12.72 24.58
C GLY A 215 17.07 -13.75 23.97
N GLN A 216 15.90 -13.32 23.50
CA GLN A 216 14.86 -14.18 22.95
C GLN A 216 14.75 -14.03 21.43
N ASP A 217 14.32 -15.10 20.76
CA ASP A 217 13.85 -15.01 19.37
C ASP A 217 12.64 -14.06 19.28
N PHE A 218 12.58 -13.27 18.21
CA PHE A 218 11.54 -12.25 18.02
C PHE A 218 10.11 -12.84 18.00
N VAL A 219 9.93 -14.04 17.45
CA VAL A 219 8.64 -14.76 17.43
C VAL A 219 8.21 -15.12 18.85
N ALA A 220 9.11 -15.73 19.62
CA ALA A 220 8.82 -16.16 21.00
C ALA A 220 8.51 -14.95 21.89
N PHE A 221 9.34 -13.91 21.80
CA PHE A 221 9.15 -12.68 22.56
C PHE A 221 7.80 -12.02 22.27
N THR A 222 7.45 -11.83 20.98
CA THR A 222 6.18 -11.16 20.62
C THR A 222 4.95 -11.99 20.94
N ASP A 223 5.02 -13.32 20.85
CA ASP A 223 3.94 -14.20 21.30
C ASP A 223 3.68 -14.04 22.79
N GLN A 224 4.72 -14.10 23.62
CA GLN A 224 4.61 -13.93 25.08
C GLN A 224 4.18 -12.51 25.47
N ALA A 225 4.76 -11.49 24.84
CA ALA A 225 4.61 -10.09 25.24
C ALA A 225 3.31 -9.45 24.75
N ILE A 226 2.76 -9.94 23.63
CA ILE A 226 1.61 -9.30 22.95
C ILE A 226 0.50 -10.31 22.66
N PHE A 227 0.80 -11.38 21.91
CA PHE A 227 -0.27 -12.20 21.32
C PHE A 227 -1.02 -13.03 22.35
N GLN A 228 -0.32 -13.73 23.25
CA GLN A 228 -0.95 -14.50 24.32
C GLN A 228 -1.78 -13.63 25.27
N PRO A 229 -1.27 -12.49 25.81
CA PRO A 229 -2.07 -11.64 26.69
C PRO A 229 -3.33 -11.05 26.04
N LEU A 230 -3.31 -10.82 24.72
CA LEU A 230 -4.46 -10.28 23.98
C LEU A 230 -5.35 -11.36 23.37
N GLY A 231 -5.01 -12.65 23.52
CA GLY A 231 -5.74 -13.75 22.89
C GLY A 231 -5.70 -13.71 21.36
N MET A 232 -4.60 -13.23 20.78
CA MET A 232 -4.38 -13.17 19.33
C MET A 232 -3.83 -14.52 18.82
N THR A 233 -4.65 -15.57 18.88
CA THR A 233 -4.23 -16.96 18.66
C THR A 233 -3.91 -17.32 17.21
N SER A 234 -4.32 -16.48 16.26
CA SER A 234 -4.09 -16.65 14.81
C SER A 234 -3.21 -15.52 14.30
N THR A 235 -2.13 -15.24 15.04
CA THR A 235 -1.14 -14.21 14.74
C THR A 235 0.27 -14.73 14.99
N THR A 236 1.22 -14.42 14.11
CA THR A 236 2.63 -14.77 14.29
C THR A 236 3.57 -13.91 13.44
N PHE A 237 4.81 -13.78 13.89
CA PHE A 237 5.94 -13.27 13.09
C PHE A 237 6.80 -14.39 12.48
N ALA A 238 6.43 -15.67 12.64
CA ALA A 238 7.24 -16.78 12.16
C ALA A 238 7.37 -16.78 10.62
N GLN A 239 8.60 -16.99 10.14
CA GLN A 239 8.97 -16.94 8.72
C GLN A 239 9.98 -18.07 8.41
N PRO A 240 9.66 -19.02 7.51
CA PRO A 240 8.35 -19.25 6.89
C PRO A 240 7.26 -19.58 7.93
N LEU A 241 5.98 -19.52 7.52
CA LEU A 241 4.89 -19.90 8.41
C LEU A 241 5.00 -21.37 8.83
N PRO A 242 4.93 -21.69 10.13
CA PRO A 242 4.78 -23.05 10.62
C PRO A 242 3.51 -23.71 10.04
N GLU A 243 3.54 -25.03 9.89
CA GLU A 243 2.49 -25.81 9.23
C GLU A 243 1.06 -25.50 9.74
N ARG A 244 0.91 -25.31 11.06
CA ARG A 244 -0.38 -24.96 11.67
C ARG A 244 -0.97 -23.67 11.10
N PHE A 245 -0.13 -22.66 10.90
CA PHE A 245 -0.53 -21.33 10.41
C PHE A 245 -0.58 -21.30 8.89
N ALA A 246 0.31 -22.03 8.21
CA ALA A 246 0.29 -22.17 6.76
C ALA A 246 -1.04 -22.74 6.24
N ARG A 247 -1.67 -23.68 6.97
CA ARG A 247 -3.01 -24.20 6.64
C ARG A 247 -4.15 -23.20 6.80
N GLN A 248 -3.96 -22.16 7.62
CA GLN A 248 -4.95 -21.12 7.89
C GLN A 248 -4.69 -19.86 7.05
N ALA A 249 -3.54 -19.75 6.38
CA ALA A 249 -3.16 -18.57 5.63
C ALA A 249 -3.77 -18.56 4.21
N SER A 250 -4.16 -17.37 3.77
CA SER A 250 -4.54 -17.12 2.38
C SER A 250 -3.34 -17.24 1.45
N TRP A 251 -3.60 -17.61 0.20
CA TRP A 251 -2.67 -17.39 -0.90
C TRP A 251 -2.57 -15.90 -1.25
N ALA A 252 -1.54 -15.51 -1.98
CA ALA A 252 -1.28 -14.14 -2.42
C ALA A 252 -1.58 -13.98 -3.92
N TYR A 253 -2.14 -12.85 -4.33
CA TYR A 253 -2.44 -12.56 -5.73
C TYR A 253 -1.95 -11.18 -6.13
N SER A 254 -1.41 -11.05 -7.34
CA SER A 254 -0.97 -9.76 -7.88
C SER A 254 -0.99 -9.79 -9.39
N SER A 255 -1.36 -8.67 -10.01
CA SER A 255 -1.17 -8.45 -11.45
C SER A 255 0.25 -7.99 -11.81
N ASN A 256 1.11 -7.74 -10.81
CA ASN A 256 2.44 -7.22 -11.04
C ASN A 256 3.35 -8.26 -11.70
N ALA A 257 4.10 -7.83 -12.73
CA ALA A 257 4.92 -8.76 -13.54
C ALA A 257 6.08 -9.41 -12.76
N TRP A 258 6.53 -8.79 -11.66
CA TRP A 258 7.58 -9.30 -10.77
C TRP A 258 7.08 -10.36 -9.77
N PHE A 259 5.76 -10.48 -9.58
CA PHE A 259 5.17 -11.44 -8.67
C PHE A 259 5.27 -12.87 -9.24
N LYS A 260 5.85 -13.79 -8.46
CA LYS A 260 6.13 -15.18 -8.88
C LYS A 260 5.10 -16.22 -8.40
N GLY A 261 3.98 -15.80 -7.81
CA GLY A 261 2.88 -16.71 -7.45
C GLY A 261 3.13 -17.57 -6.21
N MET A 262 3.37 -16.95 -5.05
CA MET A 262 3.43 -17.58 -3.72
C MET A 262 3.22 -16.49 -2.65
N PRO A 263 2.81 -16.77 -1.40
CA PRO A 263 3.12 -15.84 -0.32
C PRO A 263 4.64 -15.76 -0.16
N TYR A 264 5.23 -14.56 -0.24
CA TYR A 264 6.65 -14.37 0.05
C TYR A 264 6.92 -14.49 1.56
N VAL A 265 8.17 -14.79 1.90
CA VAL A 265 8.65 -14.85 3.29
C VAL A 265 9.53 -13.65 3.62
N TYR A 266 9.40 -13.13 4.85
CA TYR A 266 9.97 -11.85 5.25
C TYR A 266 10.76 -11.98 6.57
N PRO A 267 12.02 -12.45 6.55
CA PRO A 267 12.86 -12.54 7.75
C PRO A 267 13.09 -11.16 8.41
N GLN A 268 12.79 -10.07 7.71
CA GLN A 268 12.63 -8.73 8.30
C GLN A 268 11.27 -8.64 9.01
N GLN A 269 11.16 -9.30 10.17
CA GLN A 269 9.88 -9.55 10.85
C GLN A 269 9.19 -8.28 11.34
N ALA A 270 9.86 -7.43 12.12
CA ALA A 270 9.30 -6.17 12.62
C ALA A 270 8.85 -5.22 11.49
N PRO A 271 9.59 -5.05 10.38
CA PRO A 271 9.09 -4.20 9.30
C PRO A 271 7.99 -4.81 8.43
N ALA A 272 7.89 -6.14 8.28
CA ALA A 272 6.98 -6.74 7.29
C ALA A 272 6.48 -8.18 7.54
N GLY A 273 6.95 -8.91 8.55
CA GLY A 273 6.76 -10.36 8.67
C GLY A 273 5.51 -10.85 9.40
N LEU A 274 4.61 -9.97 9.83
CA LEU A 274 3.40 -10.36 10.55
C LEU A 274 2.39 -11.06 9.63
N TYR A 275 1.89 -12.21 10.07
CA TYR A 275 0.62 -12.76 9.61
C TYR A 275 -0.39 -12.69 10.75
N ALA A 276 -1.63 -12.31 10.44
CA ALA A 276 -2.70 -12.15 11.42
C ALA A 276 -4.08 -12.34 10.78
N THR A 277 -5.11 -12.43 11.62
CA THR A 277 -6.51 -12.20 11.20
C THR A 277 -6.93 -10.76 11.51
N PRO A 278 -7.95 -10.22 10.82
CA PRO A 278 -8.51 -8.90 11.18
C PRO A 278 -8.99 -8.82 12.63
N SER A 279 -9.58 -9.91 13.15
CA SER A 279 -10.08 -9.97 14.53
C SER A 279 -8.94 -9.89 15.56
N ASP A 280 -7.80 -10.51 15.31
CA ASP A 280 -6.65 -10.43 16.21
C ASP A 280 -6.05 -9.02 16.23
N LEU A 281 -5.84 -8.40 15.07
CA LEU A 281 -5.40 -7.01 14.99
C LEU A 281 -6.41 -6.04 15.62
N ALA A 282 -7.71 -6.32 15.50
CA ALA A 282 -8.74 -5.53 16.16
C ALA A 282 -8.63 -5.59 17.70
N ARG A 283 -8.24 -6.73 18.28
CA ARG A 283 -7.97 -6.85 19.72
C ARG A 283 -6.81 -5.95 20.16
N LEU A 284 -5.74 -5.87 19.36
CA LEU A 284 -4.65 -4.93 19.62
C LEU A 284 -5.12 -3.47 19.60
N LEU A 285 -5.88 -3.07 18.57
CA LEU A 285 -6.43 -1.71 18.50
C LEU A 285 -7.33 -1.40 19.70
N ILE A 286 -8.19 -2.34 20.10
CA ILE A 286 -9.07 -2.22 21.28
C ILE A 286 -8.24 -2.07 22.57
N ASP A 287 -7.16 -2.83 22.74
CA ASP A 287 -6.27 -2.69 23.91
C ASP A 287 -5.66 -1.29 23.96
N LEU A 288 -5.08 -0.81 22.86
CA LEU A 288 -4.51 0.55 22.79
C LEU A 288 -5.56 1.62 23.08
N GLN A 289 -6.76 1.51 22.52
CA GLN A 289 -7.87 2.41 22.80
C GLN A 289 -8.32 2.38 24.27
N ASN A 290 -8.26 1.21 24.92
CA ASN A 290 -8.56 1.06 26.34
C ASN A 290 -7.46 1.68 27.22
N SER A 291 -6.20 1.41 26.91
CA SER A 291 -5.04 1.95 27.60
C SER A 291 -4.97 3.48 27.51
N TYR A 292 -5.22 4.07 26.34
CA TYR A 292 -5.23 5.52 26.14
C TYR A 292 -6.16 6.25 27.14
N ARG A 293 -7.32 5.67 27.45
CA ARG A 293 -8.30 6.20 28.40
C ARG A 293 -8.12 5.74 29.85
N GLY A 294 -6.99 5.13 30.17
CA GLY A 294 -6.65 4.75 31.54
C GLY A 294 -7.21 3.41 32.01
N LYS A 295 -7.79 2.58 31.13
CA LYS A 295 -8.05 1.17 31.49
C LYS A 295 -6.75 0.38 31.45
N LYS A 296 -6.65 -0.66 32.27
CA LYS A 296 -5.51 -1.57 32.24
C LYS A 296 -5.46 -2.30 30.89
N GLY A 297 -4.32 -2.23 30.21
CA GLY A 297 -4.00 -2.96 28.99
C GLY A 297 -2.52 -3.36 28.97
N LEU A 298 -1.97 -3.64 27.78
CA LEU A 298 -0.57 -4.06 27.64
C LEU A 298 0.44 -2.99 28.04
N LEU A 299 0.14 -1.75 27.67
CA LEU A 299 0.95 -0.55 27.92
C LEU A 299 0.19 0.40 28.86
N SER A 300 0.90 1.24 29.60
CA SER A 300 0.27 2.29 30.40
C SER A 300 -0.40 3.36 29.54
N ALA A 301 -1.31 4.11 30.14
CA ALA A 301 -1.97 5.24 29.48
C ALA A 301 -0.97 6.31 29.02
N ALA A 302 0.08 6.57 29.80
CA ALA A 302 1.11 7.53 29.45
C ALA A 302 1.87 7.10 28.18
N THR A 303 2.24 5.83 28.10
CA THR A 303 2.94 5.27 26.95
C THR A 303 2.08 5.27 25.70
N VAL A 304 0.80 4.87 25.79
CA VAL A 304 -0.09 4.91 24.61
C VAL A 304 -0.38 6.36 24.17
N ARG A 305 -0.50 7.31 25.10
CA ARG A 305 -0.61 8.73 24.74
C ARG A 305 0.63 9.22 24.00
N ALA A 306 1.83 8.85 24.45
CA ALA A 306 3.06 9.16 23.73
C ALA A 306 3.10 8.49 22.34
N MET A 307 2.62 7.24 22.24
CA MET A 307 2.53 6.48 21.00
C MET A 307 1.68 7.18 19.94
N VAL A 308 0.55 7.77 20.33
CA VAL A 308 -0.36 8.49 19.42
C VAL A 308 -0.14 10.01 19.39
N THR A 309 0.96 10.50 19.98
CA THR A 309 1.35 11.92 19.88
C THR A 309 2.22 12.11 18.63
N PRO A 310 1.87 13.05 17.72
CA PRO A 310 2.65 13.30 16.53
C PRO A 310 4.13 13.59 16.84
N GLN A 311 5.02 12.75 16.32
CA GLN A 311 6.47 12.93 16.35
C GLN A 311 6.96 13.68 15.12
N ALA A 312 6.36 13.48 13.95
CA ALA A 312 6.65 14.25 12.74
C ALA A 312 5.41 14.38 11.84
N ARG A 313 5.44 15.38 10.97
CA ARG A 313 4.48 15.57 9.88
C ARG A 313 4.84 14.66 8.71
N VAL A 314 3.85 14.00 8.13
CA VAL A 314 3.98 13.08 6.98
C VAL A 314 3.48 13.76 5.71
N SER A 315 2.25 14.30 5.73
CA SER A 315 1.64 15.00 4.61
C SER A 315 0.53 15.93 5.09
N ASP A 316 0.18 16.94 4.27
CA ASP A 316 -1.02 17.75 4.48
C ASP A 316 -1.94 17.66 3.27
N GLY A 317 -3.22 17.53 3.56
CA GLY A 317 -4.31 17.65 2.59
C GLY A 317 -5.62 17.84 3.34
N PHE A 318 -6.60 17.00 3.02
CA PHE A 318 -7.83 16.92 3.82
C PHE A 318 -7.56 16.46 5.27
N TYR A 319 -6.60 15.56 5.43
CA TYR A 319 -6.02 15.21 6.72
C TYR A 319 -4.67 15.90 6.90
N ARG A 320 -4.36 16.27 8.14
CA ARG A 320 -2.99 16.41 8.65
C ARG A 320 -2.53 15.00 9.00
N GLU A 321 -1.63 14.46 8.19
CA GLU A 321 -1.06 13.14 8.44
C GLU A 321 0.21 13.28 9.27
N GLY A 322 0.28 12.55 10.37
CA GLY A 322 1.45 12.50 11.24
C GLY A 322 1.92 11.07 11.46
N ILE A 323 3.10 10.93 12.04
CA ILE A 323 3.60 9.67 12.57
C ILE A 323 3.80 9.80 14.08
N GLY A 324 3.28 8.85 14.86
CA GLY A 324 3.57 8.68 16.27
C GLY A 324 4.75 7.74 16.49
N LEU A 325 4.71 6.94 17.56
CA LEU A 325 5.68 5.85 17.77
C LEU A 325 5.11 4.56 17.16
N GLY A 326 5.37 4.37 15.86
CA GLY A 326 4.93 3.20 15.09
C GLY A 326 3.48 3.16 14.66
N THR A 327 2.79 4.29 14.72
CA THR A 327 1.44 4.43 14.17
C THR A 327 1.31 5.72 13.39
N PHE A 328 0.66 5.66 12.23
CA PHE A 328 0.25 6.86 11.51
C PHE A 328 -0.97 7.46 12.19
N LEU A 329 -1.06 8.78 12.09
CA LEU A 329 -2.12 9.59 12.68
C LEU A 329 -2.84 10.34 11.58
N LEU A 330 -4.17 10.23 11.55
CA LEU A 330 -5.04 11.02 10.67
C LEU A 330 -5.88 11.93 11.54
N GLN A 331 -5.81 13.23 11.28
CA GLN A 331 -6.70 14.22 11.85
C GLN A 331 -7.15 15.16 10.74
N GLN A 332 -8.46 15.38 10.58
CA GLN A 332 -8.93 16.33 9.59
C GLN A 332 -8.33 17.73 9.85
N THR A 333 -7.95 18.45 8.79
CA THR A 333 -7.25 19.75 8.92
C THR A 333 -8.05 20.81 9.68
N LYS A 334 -9.38 20.71 9.68
CA LYS A 334 -10.27 21.62 10.42
C LYS A 334 -10.57 21.18 11.85
N ASN A 335 -10.22 19.95 12.23
CA ASN A 335 -10.43 19.44 13.57
C ASN A 335 -9.24 19.80 14.46
N ALA A 336 -9.49 20.48 15.58
CA ALA A 336 -8.48 20.81 16.59
C ALA A 336 -8.60 19.95 17.87
N GLU A 337 -9.60 19.06 17.94
CA GLU A 337 -9.90 18.24 19.11
C GLU A 337 -9.41 16.79 18.92
N ASP A 338 -9.15 16.11 20.04
CA ASP A 338 -8.82 14.67 20.07
C ASP A 338 -9.97 13.77 19.57
N ARG A 339 -11.20 14.31 19.52
CA ARG A 339 -12.43 13.57 19.15
C ARG A 339 -12.48 13.13 17.69
N GLY A 340 -11.53 13.55 16.85
CA GLY A 340 -11.41 13.15 15.44
C GLY A 340 -9.97 12.80 15.06
N VAL A 341 -9.21 12.23 15.98
CA VAL A 341 -7.88 11.66 15.71
C VAL A 341 -7.98 10.14 15.58
N TYR A 342 -7.42 9.62 14.50
CA TYR A 342 -7.37 8.19 14.21
C TYR A 342 -5.91 7.75 14.15
N PHE A 343 -5.62 6.62 14.76
CA PHE A 343 -4.31 5.99 14.72
C PHE A 343 -4.41 4.67 13.96
N GLY A 344 -3.37 4.29 13.24
CA GLY A 344 -3.37 3.06 12.47
C GLY A 344 -2.10 2.83 11.70
N HIS A 345 -2.17 1.85 10.80
CA HIS A 345 -1.13 1.59 9.81
C HIS A 345 -1.75 0.81 8.64
N ASN A 346 -1.28 1.09 7.42
CA ASN A 346 -1.54 0.27 6.24
C ASN A 346 -0.34 -0.65 5.96
N GLY A 347 -0.57 -1.83 5.41
CA GLY A 347 0.49 -2.78 5.10
C GLY A 347 0.35 -3.34 3.70
N VAL A 348 1.47 -3.44 2.99
CA VAL A 348 1.54 -4.11 1.70
C VAL A 348 2.73 -5.06 1.74
N ASN A 349 2.49 -6.29 1.33
CA ASN A 349 3.50 -7.28 0.95
C ASN A 349 3.09 -7.85 -0.40
N ALA A 350 3.98 -8.63 -1.04
CA ALA A 350 3.70 -9.22 -2.33
C ALA A 350 2.37 -9.98 -2.33
N GLY A 351 1.39 -9.45 -3.07
CA GLY A 351 0.04 -9.99 -3.20
C GLY A 351 -0.84 -9.95 -1.94
N PHE A 352 -0.55 -9.04 -1.00
CA PHE A 352 -1.40 -8.76 0.16
C PHE A 352 -1.49 -7.28 0.45
N LEU A 353 -2.66 -6.86 0.92
CA LEU A 353 -2.88 -5.53 1.48
C LEU A 353 -3.65 -5.64 2.80
N ALA A 354 -3.28 -4.80 3.77
CA ALA A 354 -3.97 -4.69 5.03
C ALA A 354 -4.15 -3.22 5.43
N ASP A 355 -5.26 -2.90 6.08
CA ASP A 355 -5.59 -1.58 6.58
C ASP A 355 -6.16 -1.71 8.00
N ALA A 356 -5.51 -1.10 9.00
CA ALA A 356 -5.94 -1.17 10.40
C ALA A 356 -5.97 0.23 11.01
N TRP A 357 -7.17 0.69 11.39
CA TRP A 357 -7.39 2.03 11.94
C TRP A 357 -8.33 1.99 13.13
N GLY A 358 -7.98 2.72 14.19
CA GLY A 358 -8.82 2.95 15.36
C GLY A 358 -8.90 4.44 15.69
N SER A 359 -10.04 4.89 16.20
CA SER A 359 -10.17 6.22 16.78
C SER A 359 -9.43 6.30 18.12
N VAL A 360 -8.70 7.36 18.40
CA VAL A 360 -8.06 7.57 19.71
C VAL A 360 -9.10 7.67 20.84
N THR A 361 -10.23 8.33 20.55
CA THR A 361 -11.39 8.44 21.45
C THR A 361 -12.65 7.94 20.74
N GLY A 362 -13.68 7.52 21.49
CA GLY A 362 -14.95 7.03 20.91
C GLY A 362 -14.99 5.53 20.59
N GLY A 363 -13.84 4.84 20.52
CA GLY A 363 -13.77 3.38 20.50
C GLY A 363 -14.28 2.73 19.23
N ASN A 364 -14.16 3.42 18.09
CA ASN A 364 -14.47 2.89 16.78
C ASN A 364 -13.19 2.45 16.06
N GLY A 365 -13.32 1.56 15.09
CA GLY A 365 -12.17 1.13 14.30
C GLY A 365 -12.55 0.09 13.25
N VAL A 366 -11.61 -0.21 12.38
CA VAL A 366 -11.75 -1.25 11.36
C VAL A 366 -10.40 -1.86 11.06
N VAL A 367 -10.38 -3.18 10.86
CA VAL A 367 -9.27 -3.90 10.25
C VAL A 367 -9.78 -4.60 9.00
N ILE A 368 -9.06 -4.44 7.89
CA ILE A 368 -9.38 -4.99 6.58
C ILE A 368 -8.12 -5.67 6.08
N MET A 369 -8.21 -6.93 5.65
CA MET A 369 -7.09 -7.65 5.04
C MET A 369 -7.55 -8.30 3.75
N LEU A 370 -6.77 -8.15 2.69
CA LEU A 370 -7.06 -8.57 1.33
C LEU A 370 -5.87 -9.35 0.77
N ASN A 371 -6.15 -10.33 -0.08
CA ASN A 371 -5.12 -11.13 -0.76
C ASN A 371 -4.79 -10.64 -2.18
N ASP A 372 -4.82 -9.33 -2.38
CA ASP A 372 -4.36 -8.65 -3.59
C ASP A 372 -3.61 -7.36 -3.22
N ASP A 373 -2.65 -6.94 -4.04
CA ASP A 373 -1.92 -5.68 -3.89
C ASP A 373 -2.08 -4.71 -5.08
N GLY A 374 -2.75 -5.12 -6.17
CA GLY A 374 -2.85 -4.36 -7.43
C GLY A 374 -4.05 -3.39 -7.52
N GLY A 375 -5.20 -3.74 -6.95
CA GLY A 375 -6.40 -2.89 -6.87
C GLY A 375 -6.96 -2.75 -5.46
N ALA A 376 -6.48 -3.58 -4.53
CA ALA A 376 -6.98 -3.69 -3.16
C ALA A 376 -6.85 -2.41 -2.31
N SER A 377 -5.92 -1.51 -2.63
CA SER A 377 -5.70 -0.30 -1.81
C SER A 377 -6.92 0.59 -1.81
N GLU A 378 -7.50 0.87 -2.98
CA GLU A 378 -8.71 1.69 -3.06
C GLU A 378 -9.92 0.97 -2.49
N LEU A 379 -10.07 -0.34 -2.72
CA LEU A 379 -11.15 -1.12 -2.09
C LEU A 379 -11.10 -1.03 -0.55
N SER A 380 -9.92 -1.16 0.06
CA SER A 380 -9.77 -1.03 1.52
C SER A 380 -10.19 0.36 2.03
N LYS A 381 -9.86 1.42 1.30
CA LYS A 381 -10.27 2.80 1.63
C LYS A 381 -11.77 2.99 1.46
N GLU A 382 -12.39 2.44 0.42
CA GLU A 382 -13.85 2.46 0.22
C GLU A 382 -14.58 1.78 1.38
N ILE A 383 -14.13 0.60 1.79
CA ILE A 383 -14.68 -0.13 2.94
C ILE A 383 -14.51 0.69 4.22
N ARG A 384 -13.33 1.25 4.47
CA ARG A 384 -13.08 2.11 5.65
C ARG A 384 -14.00 3.33 5.67
N ARG A 385 -14.22 4.00 4.53
CA ARG A 385 -15.18 5.12 4.42
C ARG A 385 -16.63 4.67 4.67
N ALA A 386 -17.02 3.50 4.17
CA ALA A 386 -18.34 2.91 4.44
C ALA A 386 -18.55 2.66 5.94
N VAL A 387 -17.57 2.03 6.60
CA VAL A 387 -17.60 1.81 8.05
C VAL A 387 -17.65 3.15 8.80
N ALA A 388 -16.84 4.12 8.40
CA ALA A 388 -16.83 5.45 9.03
C ALA A 388 -18.21 6.14 8.94
N LYS A 389 -18.91 6.04 7.80
CA LYS A 389 -20.26 6.57 7.64
C LYS A 389 -21.27 5.84 8.52
N VAL A 390 -21.34 4.51 8.43
CA VAL A 390 -22.34 3.68 9.13
C VAL A 390 -22.17 3.75 10.65
N TYR A 391 -20.93 3.89 11.12
CA TYR A 391 -20.62 3.96 12.55
C TYR A 391 -20.49 5.39 13.09
N GLY A 392 -20.64 6.42 12.25
CA GLY A 392 -20.64 7.82 12.68
C GLY A 392 -19.27 8.28 13.21
N TRP A 393 -18.20 7.95 12.51
CA TRP A 393 -16.84 8.40 12.85
C TRP A 393 -16.77 9.92 12.80
N THR A 394 -16.32 10.53 13.90
CA THR A 394 -16.26 11.99 14.06
C THR A 394 -15.15 12.58 13.18
N ASP A 395 -15.49 13.60 12.38
CA ASP A 395 -14.57 14.35 11.52
C ASP A 395 -13.66 13.48 10.63
N PHE A 396 -14.16 12.31 10.20
CA PHE A 396 -13.42 11.43 9.30
C PHE A 396 -13.76 11.72 7.83
N LEU A 397 -15.03 11.81 7.45
CA LEU A 397 -15.41 11.96 6.04
C LEU A 397 -15.42 13.44 5.61
N PRO A 398 -15.06 13.74 4.34
CA PRO A 398 -15.32 15.06 3.79
C PRO A 398 -16.83 15.30 3.67
N LYS A 399 -17.20 16.59 3.65
CA LYS A 399 -18.60 16.97 3.41
C LYS A 399 -19.04 16.47 2.03
N PRO A 400 -20.23 15.86 1.90
CA PRO A 400 -20.75 15.45 0.60
C PRO A 400 -20.85 16.63 -0.37
N LEU A 401 -20.49 16.39 -1.63
CA LEU A 401 -20.68 17.33 -2.72
C LEU A 401 -22.18 17.50 -3.00
N VAL A 402 -22.61 18.75 -3.08
CA VAL A 402 -23.97 19.11 -3.50
C VAL A 402 -23.94 19.41 -4.98
N THR A 403 -24.65 18.60 -5.76
CA THR A 403 -24.62 18.71 -7.21
C THR A 403 -25.54 19.80 -7.70
N ARG A 404 -25.18 20.41 -8.84
CA ARG A 404 -26.01 21.37 -9.56
C ARG A 404 -26.46 20.74 -10.87
N ALA A 405 -27.77 20.65 -11.08
CA ALA A 405 -28.30 20.24 -12.37
C ALA A 405 -27.92 21.27 -13.45
N LEU A 406 -27.31 20.78 -14.54
CA LEU A 406 -26.95 21.59 -15.70
C LEU A 406 -27.67 21.05 -16.95
N PRO A 407 -28.01 21.91 -17.92
CA PRO A 407 -28.52 21.45 -19.21
C PRO A 407 -27.52 20.57 -19.94
N ASP A 408 -28.02 19.60 -20.70
CA ASP A 408 -27.26 18.72 -21.58
C ASP A 408 -26.25 19.46 -22.44
N SER A 409 -26.69 20.54 -23.10
CA SER A 409 -25.84 21.38 -23.96
C SER A 409 -24.63 21.97 -23.23
N LEU A 410 -24.75 22.19 -21.92
CA LEU A 410 -23.66 22.72 -21.10
C LEU A 410 -22.68 21.60 -20.72
N LEU A 411 -23.19 20.42 -20.35
CA LEU A 411 -22.36 19.24 -20.06
C LEU A 411 -21.60 18.78 -21.30
N ASP A 412 -22.27 18.74 -22.46
CA ASP A 412 -21.68 18.36 -23.74
C ASP A 412 -20.59 19.34 -24.17
N ALA A 413 -20.70 20.62 -23.77
CA ALA A 413 -19.62 21.59 -24.00
C ALA A 413 -18.35 21.28 -23.20
N TYR A 414 -18.44 20.55 -22.08
CA TYR A 414 -17.29 20.16 -21.26
C TYR A 414 -16.60 18.88 -21.74
N VAL A 415 -17.34 17.97 -22.38
CA VAL A 415 -16.82 16.75 -23.00
C VAL A 415 -15.71 17.10 -23.98
N GLY A 416 -14.57 16.43 -23.90
CA GLY A 416 -13.42 16.71 -24.76
C GLY A 416 -12.10 16.31 -24.11
N ARG A 417 -11.01 16.67 -24.80
CA ARG A 417 -9.64 16.37 -24.39
C ARG A 417 -8.93 17.66 -23.99
N TYR A 418 -8.20 17.62 -22.88
CA TYR A 418 -7.46 18.74 -22.31
C TYR A 418 -6.01 18.32 -22.08
N GLN A 419 -5.07 19.14 -22.52
CA GLN A 419 -3.66 18.87 -22.39
C GLN A 419 -3.16 19.26 -21.00
N ARG A 420 -2.85 18.25 -20.18
CA ARG A 420 -2.30 18.44 -18.83
C ARG A 420 -0.78 18.59 -18.83
N GLY A 421 -0.12 17.88 -19.74
CA GLY A 421 1.34 17.86 -19.86
C GLY A 421 1.79 17.60 -21.30
N ALA A 422 3.09 17.38 -21.48
CA ALA A 422 3.71 17.18 -22.79
C ALA A 422 3.10 15.99 -23.57
N ASP A 423 2.73 14.92 -22.86
CA ASP A 423 2.09 13.71 -23.42
C ASP A 423 0.99 13.17 -22.46
N GLU A 424 0.36 14.10 -21.74
CA GLU A 424 -0.67 13.79 -20.75
C GLU A 424 -2.00 14.43 -21.14
N VAL A 425 -2.98 13.58 -21.43
CA VAL A 425 -4.32 13.99 -21.87
C VAL A 425 -5.35 13.60 -20.84
N LEU A 426 -6.07 14.62 -20.38
CA LEU A 426 -7.25 14.53 -19.55
C LEU A 426 -8.48 14.49 -20.47
N THR A 427 -9.23 13.41 -20.45
CA THR A 427 -10.46 13.28 -21.23
C THR A 427 -11.66 13.37 -20.32
N PHE A 428 -12.64 14.20 -20.70
CA PHE A 428 -13.98 14.16 -20.13
C PHE A 428 -14.94 13.52 -21.10
N ARG A 429 -15.70 12.55 -20.60
CA ARG A 429 -16.91 12.04 -21.26
C ARG A 429 -18.11 12.30 -20.38
N ARG A 430 -19.30 12.26 -20.99
CA ARG A 430 -20.57 12.43 -20.27
C ARG A 430 -21.22 11.09 -20.02
N GLU A 431 -21.72 10.91 -18.79
CA GLU A 431 -22.54 9.77 -18.39
C GLU A 431 -23.81 10.29 -17.69
N GLY A 432 -24.89 10.46 -18.47
CA GLY A 432 -26.13 11.05 -17.98
C GLY A 432 -25.93 12.51 -17.54
N GLN A 433 -26.12 12.79 -16.25
CA GLN A 433 -25.92 14.13 -15.67
C GLN A 433 -24.49 14.35 -15.12
N TRP A 434 -23.62 13.34 -15.24
CA TRP A 434 -22.27 13.35 -14.71
C TRP A 434 -21.22 13.47 -15.81
N LEU A 435 -20.02 13.85 -15.41
CA LEU A 435 -18.83 13.77 -16.24
C LEU A 435 -17.90 12.71 -15.65
N ILE A 436 -17.21 11.98 -16.52
CA ILE A 436 -16.14 11.07 -16.10
C ILE A 436 -14.84 11.60 -16.65
N GLU A 437 -13.90 11.85 -15.74
CA GLU A 437 -12.51 12.15 -16.05
C GLU A 437 -11.76 10.84 -16.26
N ASN A 438 -10.91 10.82 -17.29
CA ASN A 438 -9.92 9.77 -17.48
C ASN A 438 -8.59 10.38 -17.94
N VAL A 439 -7.50 10.09 -17.26
CA VAL A 439 -6.16 10.51 -17.66
C VAL A 439 -5.47 9.37 -18.40
N ASN A 440 -5.15 9.57 -19.68
CA ASN A 440 -4.34 8.65 -20.47
C ASN A 440 -4.80 7.16 -20.51
N GLY A 441 -6.09 6.86 -20.30
CA GLY A 441 -6.60 5.50 -20.21
C GLY A 441 -6.46 4.87 -18.81
N GLY A 442 -6.25 5.70 -17.78
CA GLY A 442 -6.17 5.30 -16.38
C GLY A 442 -7.52 4.98 -15.75
N ALA A 443 -7.62 5.13 -14.43
CA ALA A 443 -8.88 4.94 -13.72
C ALA A 443 -9.87 6.08 -14.03
N ASP A 444 -11.14 5.71 -14.11
CA ASP A 444 -12.23 6.66 -14.25
C ASP A 444 -12.52 7.36 -12.93
N ILE A 445 -12.66 8.68 -12.98
CA ILE A 445 -13.02 9.51 -11.82
C ILE A 445 -14.35 10.19 -12.10
N LEU A 446 -15.32 9.93 -11.23
CA LEU A 446 -16.62 10.61 -11.30
C LEU A 446 -16.43 12.09 -10.95
N CYS A 447 -16.98 12.94 -11.81
CA CYS A 447 -16.99 14.38 -11.65
C CYS A 447 -18.42 14.88 -11.67
N VAL A 448 -18.76 15.73 -10.70
CA VAL A 448 -20.11 16.26 -10.55
C VAL A 448 -20.11 17.78 -10.73
N PRO A 449 -21.08 18.36 -11.47
CA PRO A 449 -21.21 19.79 -11.55
C PRO A 449 -21.59 20.38 -10.20
N VAL A 450 -20.89 21.43 -9.78
CA VAL A 450 -21.16 22.20 -8.55
C VAL A 450 -21.42 23.68 -8.82
N GLY A 451 -21.15 24.13 -10.05
CA GLY A 451 -21.42 25.46 -10.56
C GLY A 451 -21.75 25.39 -12.06
N ARG A 452 -21.95 26.55 -12.71
CA ARG A 452 -22.19 26.58 -14.17
C ARG A 452 -21.00 25.96 -14.90
N ASP A 453 -19.82 26.57 -14.78
CA ASP A 453 -18.57 26.10 -15.41
C ASP A 453 -17.59 25.54 -14.36
N THR A 454 -18.13 24.82 -13.36
CA THR A 454 -17.35 24.28 -12.23
C THR A 454 -17.79 22.88 -11.90
N ILE A 455 -16.83 21.95 -11.85
CA ILE A 455 -17.02 20.56 -11.44
C ILE A 455 -16.17 20.25 -10.22
N ALA A 456 -16.60 19.28 -9.44
CA ALA A 456 -15.83 18.72 -8.33
C ALA A 456 -15.57 17.23 -8.59
N PHE A 457 -14.43 16.75 -8.09
CA PHE A 457 -13.99 15.37 -8.26
C PHE A 457 -14.38 14.52 -7.05
N THR A 458 -14.67 13.24 -7.28
CA THR A 458 -14.98 12.32 -6.19
C THR A 458 -13.76 11.69 -5.54
N ASP A 459 -12.60 11.68 -6.21
CA ASP A 459 -11.42 10.96 -5.73
C ASP A 459 -10.42 11.86 -4.99
N TYR A 460 -10.64 13.18 -5.04
CA TYR A 460 -9.84 14.18 -4.35
C TYR A 460 -10.66 15.46 -4.11
N THR A 461 -10.34 16.23 -3.07
CA THR A 461 -11.17 17.37 -2.58
C THR A 461 -11.04 18.66 -3.40
N ALA A 462 -10.87 18.54 -4.71
CA ALA A 462 -10.62 19.66 -5.60
C ALA A 462 -11.82 20.04 -6.45
N GLN A 463 -11.73 21.24 -7.01
CA GLN A 463 -12.60 21.69 -8.08
C GLN A 463 -11.82 21.99 -9.34
N SER A 464 -12.54 21.90 -10.46
CA SER A 464 -12.07 22.27 -11.78
C SER A 464 -12.98 23.32 -12.39
N PHE A 465 -12.36 24.27 -13.07
CA PHE A 465 -13.01 25.45 -13.64
C PHE A 465 -12.82 25.44 -15.15
N PHE A 466 -13.92 25.36 -15.90
CA PHE A 466 -13.90 25.49 -17.36
C PHE A 466 -13.87 26.98 -17.73
N SER A 467 -13.02 27.33 -18.69
CA SER A 467 -12.96 28.68 -19.25
C SER A 467 -13.39 28.67 -20.70
N ARG A 468 -13.90 29.82 -21.16
CA ARG A 468 -14.42 30.02 -22.51
C ARG A 468 -13.63 31.10 -23.21
N GLY A 469 -13.27 30.83 -24.47
CA GLY A 469 -12.57 31.79 -25.31
C GLY A 469 -13.50 32.86 -25.88
N LYS A 470 -12.95 33.73 -26.73
CA LYS A 470 -13.69 34.83 -27.39
C LYS A 470 -14.94 34.38 -28.16
N ALA A 471 -14.94 33.14 -28.65
CA ALA A 471 -16.07 32.54 -29.37
C ALA A 471 -17.14 31.91 -28.46
N GLY A 472 -17.02 32.04 -27.13
CA GLY A 472 -17.96 31.48 -26.15
C GLY A 472 -17.87 29.95 -25.96
N LYS A 473 -17.01 29.27 -26.73
CA LYS A 473 -16.71 27.84 -26.59
C LYS A 473 -15.73 27.59 -25.45
N VAL A 474 -15.90 26.46 -24.76
CA VAL A 474 -14.94 25.99 -23.75
C VAL A 474 -13.61 25.72 -24.45
N ASP A 475 -12.56 26.41 -24.03
CA ASP A 475 -11.23 26.31 -24.66
C ASP A 475 -10.15 25.81 -23.69
N SER A 476 -10.47 25.73 -22.40
CA SER A 476 -9.50 25.33 -21.39
C SER A 476 -10.17 24.94 -20.06
N LEU A 477 -9.40 24.25 -19.24
CA LEU A 477 -9.79 23.78 -17.92
C LEU A 477 -8.66 24.07 -16.92
N ARG A 478 -8.99 24.45 -15.69
CA ARG A 478 -7.99 24.63 -14.63
C ARG A 478 -8.43 23.92 -13.37
N ILE A 479 -7.56 23.12 -12.76
CA ILE A 479 -7.78 22.59 -11.41
C ILE A 479 -7.42 23.68 -10.39
N GLU A 480 -8.11 23.73 -9.25
CA GLU A 480 -7.99 24.77 -8.21
C GLU A 480 -6.54 25.19 -7.88
N TRP A 481 -5.65 24.22 -7.65
CA TRP A 481 -4.23 24.45 -7.30
C TRP A 481 -3.31 24.74 -8.49
N GLN A 482 -3.80 24.65 -9.72
CA GLN A 482 -2.99 24.95 -10.91
C GLN A 482 -3.07 26.43 -11.25
N SER A 483 -1.92 27.01 -11.59
CA SER A 483 -1.81 28.39 -12.08
C SER A 483 -2.09 28.50 -13.58
N LYS A 484 -1.65 27.52 -14.38
CA LYS A 484 -1.86 27.49 -15.83
C LYS A 484 -3.07 26.61 -16.19
N PRO A 485 -4.01 27.10 -17.00
CA PRO A 485 -5.09 26.27 -17.50
C PRO A 485 -4.55 25.26 -18.54
N MET A 486 -5.12 24.07 -18.52
CA MET A 486 -4.95 23.01 -19.51
C MET A 486 -5.75 23.39 -20.76
N PRO A 487 -5.10 23.63 -21.92
CA PRO A 487 -5.81 23.96 -23.14
C PRO A 487 -6.61 22.75 -23.63
N ARG A 488 -7.79 23.01 -24.19
CA ARG A 488 -8.57 22.01 -24.89
C ARG A 488 -7.88 21.65 -26.20
N LEU A 489 -7.61 20.37 -26.40
CA LEU A 489 -7.01 19.87 -27.63
C LEU A 489 -8.03 19.91 -28.77
N PRO A 490 -7.64 20.39 -29.97
CA PRO A 490 -8.48 20.35 -31.15
C PRO A 490 -8.93 18.92 -31.51
N GLU A 491 -10.06 18.81 -32.21
CA GLU A 491 -10.46 17.54 -32.80
C GLU A 491 -9.42 17.11 -33.85
N GLY A 492 -9.03 15.83 -33.83
CA GLY A 492 -8.05 15.28 -34.77
C GLY A 492 -6.57 15.48 -34.38
N GLU A 493 -6.26 16.32 -33.39
CA GLU A 493 -4.88 16.53 -32.91
C GLU A 493 -4.56 15.64 -31.71
N TYR A 494 -3.77 14.58 -31.91
CA TYR A 494 -3.48 13.59 -30.87
C TYR A 494 -2.05 13.71 -30.35
N LEU A 495 -1.88 13.56 -29.04
CA LEU A 495 -0.55 13.46 -28.43
C LEU A 495 0.06 12.06 -28.68
N PRO A 496 1.40 11.92 -28.60
CA PRO A 496 2.08 10.67 -28.89
C PRO A 496 1.50 9.42 -28.21
N ASN A 497 1.15 9.50 -26.92
CA ASN A 497 0.58 8.37 -26.18
C ASN A 497 -0.83 7.99 -26.67
N GLU A 498 -1.63 8.96 -27.11
CA GLU A 498 -2.91 8.66 -27.75
C GLU A 498 -2.71 7.97 -29.08
N LEU A 499 -1.78 8.48 -29.91
CA LEU A 499 -1.42 7.87 -31.20
C LEU A 499 -0.96 6.42 -31.01
N LEU A 500 -0.16 6.12 -29.98
CA LEU A 500 0.22 4.75 -29.62
C LEU A 500 -0.99 3.88 -29.28
N ARG A 501 -1.92 4.38 -28.46
CA ARG A 501 -3.15 3.65 -28.08
C ARG A 501 -4.07 3.42 -29.28
N MET A 502 -4.03 4.30 -30.28
CA MET A 502 -4.74 4.17 -31.55
C MET A 502 -4.02 3.26 -32.57
N GLY A 503 -2.85 2.70 -32.23
CA GLY A 503 -2.04 1.88 -33.15
C GLY A 503 -1.27 2.68 -34.22
N ARG A 504 -1.27 4.03 -34.13
CA ARG A 504 -0.61 4.96 -35.07
C ARG A 504 0.85 5.16 -34.71
N LEU A 505 1.62 4.07 -34.71
CA LEU A 505 2.98 4.04 -34.17
C LEU A 505 3.94 5.04 -34.83
N ALA A 506 3.93 5.14 -36.17
CA ALA A 506 4.84 6.04 -36.89
C ALA A 506 4.65 7.51 -36.48
N GLU A 507 3.39 7.93 -36.35
CA GLU A 507 3.02 9.28 -35.93
C GLU A 507 3.35 9.51 -34.46
N ALA A 508 3.16 8.50 -33.61
CA ALA A 508 3.56 8.60 -32.21
C ALA A 508 5.07 8.79 -32.05
N VAL A 509 5.89 8.01 -32.77
CA VAL A 509 7.36 8.13 -32.73
C VAL A 509 7.81 9.51 -33.22
N GLU A 510 7.19 10.03 -34.27
CA GLU A 510 7.43 11.39 -34.73
C GLU A 510 7.03 12.44 -33.69
N GLY A 511 5.90 12.24 -33.00
CA GLY A 511 5.51 13.11 -31.90
C GLY A 511 6.49 13.07 -30.72
N TYR A 512 6.96 11.88 -30.32
CA TYR A 512 8.00 11.74 -29.29
C TYR A 512 9.33 12.39 -29.68
N ARG A 513 9.70 12.36 -30.97
CA ARG A 513 10.87 13.06 -31.49
C ARG A 513 10.79 14.57 -31.20
N ARG A 514 9.61 15.17 -31.33
CA ARG A 514 9.38 16.61 -31.07
C ARG A 514 9.41 16.97 -29.58
N LEU A 515 9.11 16.02 -28.70
CA LEU A 515 9.19 16.23 -27.25
C LEU A 515 10.63 16.28 -26.71
N ASN A 516 11.62 15.87 -27.52
CA ASN A 516 13.04 15.89 -27.18
C ASN A 516 13.35 15.26 -25.80
N LEU A 517 12.80 14.07 -25.58
CA LEU A 517 12.97 13.31 -24.35
C LEU A 517 14.43 12.92 -24.13
N ASN A 518 14.86 12.86 -22.87
CA ASN A 518 16.21 12.38 -22.55
C ASN A 518 16.32 10.84 -22.66
N GLU A 519 17.56 10.35 -22.62
CA GLU A 519 17.88 8.93 -22.72
C GLU A 519 17.11 8.08 -21.69
N SER A 520 17.06 8.53 -20.44
CA SER A 520 16.37 7.81 -19.36
C SER A 520 14.86 7.69 -19.63
N GLN A 521 14.23 8.77 -20.11
CA GLN A 521 12.80 8.76 -20.45
C GLN A 521 12.49 7.77 -21.58
N LEU A 522 13.28 7.77 -22.65
CA LEU A 522 13.07 6.87 -23.79
C LEU A 522 13.35 5.41 -23.43
N THR A 523 14.44 5.15 -22.72
CA THR A 523 14.84 3.79 -22.32
C THR A 523 13.91 3.21 -21.25
N TYR A 524 13.36 4.03 -20.35
CA TYR A 524 12.33 3.61 -19.41
C TYR A 524 11.00 3.32 -20.11
N MET A 525 10.58 4.19 -21.04
CA MET A 525 9.36 3.96 -21.81
C MET A 525 9.45 2.66 -22.65
N ALA A 526 10.60 2.39 -23.27
CA ALA A 526 10.84 1.12 -23.95
C ALA A 526 10.77 -0.08 -22.99
N TYR A 527 11.38 0.04 -21.81
CA TYR A 527 11.33 -0.99 -20.77
C TYR A 527 9.88 -1.33 -20.37
N GLU A 528 9.05 -0.31 -20.12
CA GLU A 528 7.63 -0.50 -19.80
C GLU A 528 6.89 -1.24 -20.92
N PHE A 529 7.12 -0.88 -22.19
CA PHE A 529 6.52 -1.59 -23.32
C PHE A 529 6.98 -3.04 -23.45
N ILE A 530 8.23 -3.34 -23.14
CA ILE A 530 8.79 -4.71 -23.15
C ILE A 530 8.17 -5.57 -22.04
N ASN A 531 7.92 -4.99 -20.86
CA ASN A 531 7.61 -5.74 -19.64
C ASN A 531 6.14 -5.69 -19.21
N ARG A 532 5.34 -4.75 -19.72
CA ARG A 532 3.89 -4.73 -19.49
C ARG A 532 3.21 -6.00 -20.00
N ARG A 533 1.99 -6.28 -19.53
CA ARG A 533 1.20 -7.45 -19.94
C ARG A 533 -0.15 -7.03 -20.53
N PRO A 534 -0.42 -7.24 -21.83
CA PRO A 534 0.50 -7.78 -22.85
C PRO A 534 1.56 -6.76 -23.29
N ALA A 535 2.76 -7.25 -23.62
CA ALA A 535 3.87 -6.43 -24.08
C ALA A 535 3.55 -5.73 -25.41
N ASN A 536 4.13 -4.54 -25.63
CA ASN A 536 4.03 -3.78 -26.88
C ASN A 536 5.39 -3.67 -27.56
N LEU A 537 5.87 -4.80 -28.06
CA LEU A 537 7.18 -4.90 -28.71
C LEU A 537 7.32 -3.99 -29.95
N PRO A 538 6.26 -3.71 -30.75
CA PRO A 538 6.35 -2.71 -31.81
C PRO A 538 6.61 -1.30 -31.30
N ALA A 539 5.92 -0.87 -30.24
CA ALA A 539 6.18 0.44 -29.63
C ALA A 539 7.58 0.52 -29.03
N ALA A 540 8.01 -0.52 -28.31
CA ALA A 540 9.37 -0.60 -27.78
C ALA A 540 10.44 -0.44 -28.88
N GLU A 541 10.27 -1.11 -30.01
CA GLU A 541 11.20 -1.01 -31.15
C GLU A 541 11.22 0.39 -31.76
N GLY A 542 10.05 1.02 -31.95
CA GLY A 542 9.95 2.39 -32.47
C GLY A 542 10.63 3.42 -31.55
N ILE A 543 10.38 3.32 -30.24
CA ILE A 543 11.00 4.20 -29.23
C ILE A 543 12.51 3.97 -29.13
N LEU A 544 12.97 2.71 -29.15
CA LEU A 544 14.41 2.43 -29.16
C LEU A 544 15.08 2.90 -30.45
N GLY A 545 14.37 2.87 -31.57
CA GLY A 545 14.82 3.47 -32.83
C GLY A 545 15.08 4.96 -32.69
N LEU A 546 14.16 5.69 -32.05
CA LEU A 546 14.34 7.10 -31.73
C LEU A 546 15.50 7.32 -30.73
N ALA A 547 15.57 6.50 -29.67
CA ALA A 547 16.62 6.59 -28.66
C ALA A 547 18.01 6.36 -29.26
N ARG A 548 18.16 5.40 -30.18
CA ARG A 548 19.43 5.15 -30.88
C ARG A 548 19.82 6.28 -31.82
N GLN A 549 18.85 6.96 -32.43
CA GLN A 549 19.10 8.14 -33.27
C GLN A 549 19.61 9.32 -32.41
N GLN A 550 19.00 9.55 -31.24
CA GLN A 550 19.37 10.65 -30.36
C GLN A 550 20.62 10.36 -29.51
N PHE A 551 20.82 9.11 -29.12
CA PHE A 551 21.89 8.64 -28.23
C PHE A 551 22.62 7.42 -28.84
N PRO A 552 23.36 7.61 -29.94
CA PRO A 552 24.00 6.50 -30.67
C PRO A 552 25.15 5.83 -29.90
N VAL A 553 25.66 6.46 -28.84
CA VAL A 553 26.76 5.98 -28.00
C VAL A 553 26.24 5.79 -26.57
N SER A 554 25.29 4.85 -26.41
CA SER A 554 24.59 4.65 -25.15
C SER A 554 24.56 3.18 -24.75
N SER A 555 25.20 2.83 -23.64
CA SER A 555 25.09 1.48 -23.09
C SER A 555 23.63 1.10 -22.79
N MET A 556 22.86 2.03 -22.21
CA MET A 556 21.46 1.79 -21.79
C MET A 556 20.54 1.51 -22.98
N VAL A 557 20.67 2.25 -24.08
CA VAL A 557 19.86 2.03 -25.29
C VAL A 557 20.11 0.65 -25.87
N TYR A 558 21.38 0.24 -26.00
CA TYR A 558 21.71 -1.09 -26.51
C TYR A 558 21.33 -2.21 -25.54
N ALA A 559 21.40 -1.98 -24.23
CA ALA A 559 20.90 -2.92 -23.23
C ALA A 559 19.40 -3.18 -23.40
N ARG A 560 18.60 -2.14 -23.64
CA ARG A 560 17.15 -2.28 -23.90
C ARG A 560 16.84 -2.95 -25.24
N TYR A 561 17.66 -2.75 -26.27
CA TYR A 561 17.57 -3.56 -27.50
C TYR A 561 17.81 -5.05 -27.23
N GLY A 562 18.80 -5.38 -26.40
CA GLY A 562 19.03 -6.75 -25.96
C GLY A 562 17.79 -7.36 -25.30
N GLU A 563 17.14 -6.64 -24.39
CA GLU A 563 15.90 -7.07 -23.73
C GLU A 563 14.74 -7.27 -24.73
N LEU A 564 14.56 -6.33 -25.66
CA LEU A 564 13.57 -6.40 -26.73
C LEU A 564 13.79 -7.65 -27.60
N TYR A 565 15.02 -7.90 -28.02
CA TYR A 565 15.37 -9.03 -28.88
C TYR A 565 15.20 -10.37 -28.17
N VAL A 566 15.55 -10.46 -26.88
CA VAL A 566 15.22 -11.64 -26.05
C VAL A 566 13.72 -11.89 -26.04
N LYS A 567 12.89 -10.86 -25.81
CA LYS A 567 11.42 -11.00 -25.83
C LYS A 567 10.86 -11.42 -27.18
N ARG A 568 11.54 -11.09 -28.29
CA ARG A 568 11.19 -11.52 -29.65
C ARG A 568 11.76 -12.88 -30.06
N GLY A 569 12.57 -13.52 -29.20
CA GLY A 569 13.27 -14.76 -29.55
C GLY A 569 14.43 -14.57 -30.54
N ARG A 570 14.94 -13.35 -30.72
CA ARG A 570 16.04 -12.98 -31.64
C ARG A 570 17.38 -13.05 -30.90
N LYS A 571 17.86 -14.26 -30.65
CA LYS A 571 18.99 -14.52 -29.74
C LYS A 571 20.29 -13.86 -30.20
N GLU A 572 20.64 -13.99 -31.47
CA GLU A 572 21.90 -13.49 -32.04
C GLU A 572 21.98 -11.96 -31.94
N GLU A 573 20.88 -11.29 -32.25
CA GLU A 573 20.78 -9.83 -32.16
C GLU A 573 20.78 -9.33 -30.72
N ALA A 574 20.22 -10.12 -29.78
CA ALA A 574 20.32 -9.81 -28.36
C ALA A 574 21.77 -9.86 -27.87
N ILE A 575 22.55 -10.86 -28.33
CA ILE A 575 23.98 -10.98 -28.00
C ILE A 575 24.74 -9.77 -28.56
N GLU A 576 24.53 -9.41 -29.83
CA GLU A 576 25.18 -8.25 -30.46
C GLU A 576 24.83 -6.94 -29.72
N ALA A 577 23.57 -6.76 -29.35
CA ALA A 577 23.12 -5.60 -28.60
C ALA A 577 23.78 -5.51 -27.21
N TYR A 578 23.84 -6.61 -26.45
CA TYR A 578 24.52 -6.61 -25.15
C TYR A 578 26.03 -6.43 -25.26
N GLN A 579 26.68 -7.00 -26.28
CA GLN A 579 28.10 -6.74 -26.56
C GLN A 579 28.35 -5.26 -26.85
N THR A 580 27.48 -4.65 -27.65
CA THR A 580 27.55 -3.21 -27.95
C THR A 580 27.32 -2.37 -26.69
N ALA A 581 26.40 -2.77 -25.82
CA ALA A 581 26.18 -2.10 -24.55
C ALA A 581 27.43 -2.16 -23.64
N LEU A 582 28.09 -3.31 -23.56
CA LEU A 582 29.34 -3.49 -22.80
C LEU A 582 30.53 -2.76 -23.42
N LYS A 583 30.55 -2.55 -24.74
CA LYS A 583 31.54 -1.69 -25.39
C LYS A 583 31.45 -0.26 -24.85
N TYR A 584 30.25 0.24 -24.57
CA TYR A 584 30.03 1.58 -24.04
C TYR A 584 30.07 1.65 -22.51
N ASN A 585 29.81 0.55 -21.80
CA ASN A 585 29.98 0.45 -20.36
C ASN A 585 30.55 -0.92 -19.94
N PRO A 586 31.89 -1.10 -19.96
CA PRO A 586 32.52 -2.40 -19.69
C PRO A 586 32.37 -2.88 -18.24
N SER A 587 31.98 -2.02 -17.30
CA SER A 587 31.79 -2.35 -15.88
C SER A 587 30.37 -2.78 -15.53
N ASP A 588 29.45 -2.89 -16.51
CA ASP A 588 28.06 -3.28 -16.27
C ASP A 588 27.92 -4.79 -16.02
N GLU A 589 27.95 -5.18 -14.75
CA GLU A 589 27.82 -6.59 -14.33
C GLU A 589 26.44 -7.19 -14.63
N GLU A 590 25.37 -6.39 -14.69
CA GLU A 590 24.03 -6.88 -15.02
C GLU A 590 23.99 -7.33 -16.48
N ILE A 591 24.53 -6.52 -17.39
CA ILE A 591 24.57 -6.86 -18.82
C ILE A 591 25.51 -8.04 -19.08
N LYS A 592 26.65 -8.12 -18.37
CA LYS A 592 27.53 -9.31 -18.42
C LYS A 592 26.77 -10.58 -18.06
N GLY A 593 26.00 -10.55 -16.97
CA GLY A 593 25.16 -11.68 -16.55
C GLY A 593 24.12 -12.06 -17.61
N LYS A 594 23.40 -11.08 -18.17
CA LYS A 594 22.42 -11.32 -19.26
C LYS A 594 23.07 -11.93 -20.50
N LEU A 595 24.24 -11.43 -20.90
CA LEU A 595 24.99 -11.94 -22.05
C LEU A 595 25.48 -13.37 -21.81
N ALA A 596 26.07 -13.66 -20.64
CA ALA A 596 26.53 -15.00 -20.27
C ALA A 596 25.38 -16.03 -20.34
N GLY A 597 24.21 -15.66 -19.81
CA GLY A 597 23.01 -16.50 -19.85
C GLY A 597 22.51 -16.83 -21.26
N LEU A 598 22.74 -15.94 -22.25
CA LEU A 598 22.41 -16.23 -23.65
C LEU A 598 23.47 -17.10 -24.33
N VAL A 599 24.74 -16.89 -24.03
CA VAL A 599 25.86 -17.61 -24.68
C VAL A 599 26.06 -19.01 -24.09
N GLY A 600 25.44 -19.32 -22.94
CA GLY A 600 25.47 -20.65 -22.32
C GLY A 600 26.82 -20.96 -21.68
N ARG A 601 27.42 -19.97 -21.00
CA ARG A 601 28.66 -20.12 -20.24
C ARG A 601 28.40 -20.05 -18.75
#